data_AF-A0A661TX95-F1
#
_entry.id   AF-A0A661TX95-F1
#
_cell.length_a   1.000
_cell.length_b   1.000
_cell.length_c   1.000
_cell.angle_alpha   90.00
_cell.angle_beta   90.00
_cell.angle_gamma   90.00
#
_symmetry.space_group_name_H-M   'P 1'
#
loop_
_entity.id
_entity.type
_entity.pdbx_description
1 polymer ?
#
loop_
_entity_poly.entity_id
_entity_poly.type
_entity_poly.pdbx_seq_one_letter_code
_entity_poly.pdbx_strand_id
1 'polypeptide(L)'
;MVGKKRDKKERDRVRSEYHTRIPRMVFNAIIAFFVLLLSSTIPPMLEGVEIPGIQVEPFNKADWLMWVSLMLIALIFAVRLLYDLMSLMNVTVDLFFRRGEVKPARRIVSDITYILLTIVVAAAVAPLLGSIKTIGTTLQVGVSLLALGLIAFYVYDIGRTIYEVVESKADWVADWLAAIAENLRRKEEKGGSKRAPKKEKKRT
;
A
#
# COMPACT_ATOMS: atom_id res chain seq x y z
N MET A 1 10.52 -7.98 -40.08
CA MET A 1 9.82 -6.70 -39.77
C MET A 1 8.63 -6.81 -38.81
N VAL A 2 8.11 -8.02 -38.51
CA VAL A 2 6.93 -8.21 -37.62
C VAL A 2 7.24 -8.02 -36.13
N GLY A 3 8.45 -8.34 -35.66
CA GLY A 3 8.84 -8.18 -34.25
C GLY A 3 8.95 -6.72 -33.77
N LYS A 4 9.47 -5.82 -34.61
CA LYS A 4 9.72 -4.41 -34.27
C LYS A 4 8.43 -3.57 -34.12
N LYS A 5 7.34 -3.99 -34.79
CA LYS A 5 6.01 -3.35 -34.67
C LYS A 5 5.26 -3.78 -33.40
N ARG A 6 5.42 -5.02 -32.92
CA ARG A 6 4.82 -5.48 -31.65
C ARG A 6 5.42 -4.76 -30.46
N ASP A 7 6.74 -4.64 -30.45
CA ASP A 7 7.53 -4.06 -29.37
C ASP A 7 7.36 -2.53 -29.24
N LYS A 8 6.97 -1.84 -30.32
CA LYS A 8 6.58 -0.43 -30.30
C LYS A 8 5.15 -0.23 -29.76
N LYS A 9 4.21 -1.08 -30.19
CA LYS A 9 2.79 -1.02 -29.77
C LYS A 9 2.61 -1.34 -28.28
N GLU A 10 3.46 -2.20 -27.73
CA GLU A 10 3.49 -2.55 -26.31
C GLU A 10 4.02 -1.40 -25.46
N ARG A 11 5.12 -0.75 -25.89
CA ARG A 11 5.66 0.46 -25.24
C ARG A 11 4.70 1.65 -25.28
N ASP A 12 4.01 1.86 -26.40
CA ASP A 12 3.04 2.96 -26.52
C ASP A 12 1.80 2.72 -25.63
N ARG A 13 1.34 1.46 -25.48
CA ARG A 13 0.30 1.09 -24.52
C ARG A 13 0.71 1.39 -23.08
N VAL A 14 1.87 0.88 -22.67
CA VAL A 14 2.44 1.11 -21.33
C VAL A 14 2.55 2.61 -21.07
N ARG A 15 3.14 3.38 -21.99
CA ARG A 15 3.29 4.84 -21.85
C ARG A 15 1.95 5.56 -21.71
N SER A 16 0.94 5.19 -22.51
CA SER A 16 -0.40 5.77 -22.42
C SER A 16 -1.08 5.46 -21.08
N GLU A 17 -0.81 4.29 -20.53
CA GLU A 17 -1.38 3.84 -19.27
C GLU A 17 -0.77 4.58 -18.08
N TYR A 18 0.56 4.74 -18.05
CA TYR A 18 1.25 5.56 -17.05
C TYR A 18 0.85 7.04 -17.14
N HIS A 19 0.77 7.61 -18.35
CA HIS A 19 0.53 9.04 -18.52
C HIS A 19 -0.89 9.46 -18.11
N THR A 20 -1.86 8.55 -18.17
CA THR A 20 -3.25 8.83 -17.79
C THR A 20 -3.52 8.48 -16.33
N ARG A 21 -2.90 7.40 -15.82
CA ARG A 21 -3.15 6.91 -14.47
C ARG A 21 -2.38 7.67 -13.41
N ILE A 22 -1.09 7.99 -13.61
CA ILE A 22 -0.30 8.73 -12.60
C ILE A 22 -0.95 10.06 -12.23
N PRO A 23 -1.34 10.94 -13.17
CA PRO A 23 -1.97 12.21 -12.81
C PRO A 23 -3.29 11.99 -12.06
N ARG A 24 -4.06 10.96 -12.43
CA ARG A 24 -5.31 10.61 -11.74
C ARG A 24 -5.05 10.16 -10.30
N MET A 25 -4.01 9.36 -10.06
CA MET A 25 -3.63 8.98 -8.69
C MET A 25 -3.26 10.20 -7.87
N VAL A 26 -2.37 11.03 -8.42
CA VAL A 26 -1.88 12.23 -7.74
C VAL A 26 -3.06 13.14 -7.43
N PHE A 27 -3.98 13.31 -8.38
CA PHE A 27 -5.19 14.09 -8.18
C PHE A 27 -6.11 13.51 -7.10
N ASN A 28 -6.38 12.20 -7.13
CA ASN A 28 -7.18 11.52 -6.11
C ASN A 28 -6.52 11.62 -4.72
N ALA A 29 -5.20 11.49 -4.64
CA ALA A 29 -4.43 11.65 -3.41
C ALA A 29 -4.49 13.08 -2.88
N ILE A 30 -4.31 14.06 -3.76
CA ILE A 30 -4.43 15.49 -3.42
C ILE A 30 -5.82 15.79 -2.90
N ILE A 31 -6.89 15.33 -3.56
CA ILE A 31 -8.25 15.55 -3.09
C ILE A 31 -8.48 14.88 -1.74
N ALA A 32 -8.11 13.60 -1.58
CA ALA A 32 -8.25 12.92 -0.29
C ALA A 32 -7.54 13.69 0.82
N PHE A 33 -6.32 14.15 0.56
CA PHE A 33 -5.55 14.96 1.50
C PHE A 33 -6.23 16.29 1.83
N PHE A 34 -6.70 17.04 0.82
CA PHE A 34 -7.42 18.29 1.05
C PHE A 34 -8.71 18.06 1.83
N VAL A 35 -9.49 17.03 1.50
CA VAL A 35 -10.73 16.71 2.22
C VAL A 35 -10.45 16.34 3.67
N LEU A 36 -9.34 15.63 3.95
CA LEU A 36 -8.91 15.36 5.32
C LEU A 36 -8.50 16.63 6.06
N LEU A 37 -7.80 17.57 5.42
CA LEU A 37 -7.51 18.88 6.00
C LEU A 37 -8.80 19.65 6.32
N LEU A 38 -9.76 19.66 5.39
CA LEU A 38 -11.07 20.27 5.62
C LEU A 38 -11.82 19.57 6.76
N SER A 39 -11.76 18.24 6.83
CA SER A 39 -12.36 17.45 7.91
C SER A 39 -11.77 17.77 9.28
N SER A 40 -10.50 18.18 9.33
CA SER A 40 -9.86 18.64 10.58
C SER A 40 -10.17 20.09 10.93
N THR A 41 -10.61 20.91 9.96
CA THR A 41 -10.71 22.37 10.14
C THR A 41 -12.15 22.86 10.21
N ILE A 42 -13.04 22.33 9.38
CA ILE A 42 -14.43 22.80 9.25
C ILE A 42 -15.33 22.29 10.39
N PRO A 43 -15.39 20.99 10.72
CA PRO A 43 -16.30 20.50 11.77
C PRO A 43 -16.13 21.20 13.12
N PRO A 44 -14.90 21.50 13.61
CA PRO A 44 -14.72 22.23 14.86
C PRO A 44 -15.38 23.62 14.88
N MET A 45 -15.55 24.28 13.73
CA MET A 45 -16.24 25.57 13.65
C MET A 45 -17.75 25.48 13.88
N LEU A 46 -18.31 24.28 13.78
CA LEU A 46 -19.73 23.98 14.00
C LEU A 46 -19.97 23.36 15.37
N GLU A 47 -18.96 23.30 16.24
CA GLU A 47 -19.11 22.77 17.60
C GLU A 47 -20.20 23.53 18.37
N GLY A 48 -21.06 22.77 19.05
CA GLY A 48 -22.16 23.31 19.84
C GLY A 48 -23.41 23.68 19.03
N VAL A 49 -23.40 23.50 17.69
CA VAL A 49 -24.59 23.68 16.86
C VAL A 49 -25.40 22.38 16.83
N GLU A 50 -26.56 22.40 17.50
CA GLU A 50 -27.52 21.30 17.48
C GLU A 50 -28.58 21.50 16.39
N ILE A 51 -28.94 20.40 15.71
CA ILE A 51 -29.99 20.42 14.69
C ILE A 51 -31.35 20.31 15.36
N PRO A 52 -32.23 21.31 15.19
CA PRO A 52 -33.56 21.28 15.79
C PRO A 52 -34.37 20.11 15.23
N GLY A 53 -35.05 19.36 16.11
CA GLY A 53 -35.93 18.24 15.74
C GLY A 53 -35.29 16.85 15.78
N ILE A 54 -33.97 16.73 16.02
CA ILE A 54 -33.28 15.45 16.20
C ILE A 54 -32.79 15.32 17.64
N GLN A 55 -33.23 14.28 18.36
CA GLN A 55 -32.86 14.07 19.78
C GLN A 55 -31.88 12.90 19.99
N VAL A 56 -31.38 12.30 18.91
CA VAL A 56 -30.51 11.12 18.99
C VAL A 56 -29.06 11.55 18.81
N GLU A 57 -28.26 11.46 19.87
CA GLU A 57 -26.80 11.61 19.79
C GLU A 57 -26.16 10.40 19.08
N PRO A 58 -25.15 10.58 18.20
CA PRO A 58 -24.50 11.84 17.80
C PRO A 58 -25.17 12.54 16.59
N PHE A 59 -26.28 12.01 16.07
CA PHE A 59 -26.92 12.49 14.83
C PHE A 59 -27.55 13.90 14.95
N ASN A 60 -27.73 14.40 16.17
CA ASN A 60 -28.21 15.77 16.44
C ASN A 60 -27.12 16.85 16.30
N LYS A 61 -25.85 16.46 16.15
CA LYS A 61 -24.70 17.38 16.11
C LYS A 61 -24.28 17.72 14.68
N ALA A 62 -24.25 19.02 14.36
CA ALA A 62 -23.88 19.49 13.02
C ALA A 62 -22.40 19.23 12.70
N ASP A 63 -21.50 19.40 13.67
CA ASP A 63 -20.07 19.07 13.56
C ASP A 63 -19.86 17.61 13.20
N TRP A 64 -20.54 16.68 13.90
CA TRP A 64 -20.42 15.25 13.63
C TRP A 64 -20.88 14.90 12.21
N LEU A 65 -22.05 15.40 11.78
CA LEU A 65 -22.56 15.13 10.44
C LEU A 65 -21.63 15.67 9.34
N MET A 66 -21.07 16.86 9.55
CA MET A 66 -20.11 17.46 8.63
C MET A 66 -18.83 16.63 8.56
N TRP A 67 -18.31 16.21 9.72
CA TRP A 67 -17.14 15.35 9.83
C TRP A 67 -17.35 14.01 9.11
N VAL A 68 -18.46 13.31 9.36
CA VAL A 68 -18.80 12.05 8.69
C VAL A 68 -18.88 12.24 7.18
N SER A 69 -19.54 13.30 6.72
CA SER A 69 -19.68 13.58 5.29
C SER A 69 -18.33 13.79 4.60
N LEU A 70 -17.45 14.60 5.19
CA LEU A 70 -16.09 14.81 4.68
C LEU A 70 -15.27 13.53 4.74
N MET A 71 -15.39 12.75 5.81
CA MET A 71 -14.71 11.47 5.95
C MET A 71 -15.13 10.47 4.86
N LEU A 72 -16.43 10.39 4.54
CA LEU A 72 -16.94 9.53 3.46
C LEU A 72 -16.41 9.97 2.09
N ILE A 73 -16.35 11.28 1.83
CA ILE A 73 -15.76 11.81 0.60
C ILE A 73 -14.27 11.41 0.54
N ALA A 74 -13.50 11.64 1.61
CA ALA A 74 -12.10 11.25 1.68
C ALA A 74 -11.91 9.75 1.46
N LEU A 75 -12.77 8.91 2.04
CA LEU A 75 -12.76 7.47 1.89
C LEU A 75 -12.94 7.05 0.43
N ILE A 76 -13.88 7.66 -0.30
CA ILE A 76 -14.08 7.39 -1.73
C ILE A 76 -12.81 7.68 -2.53
N PHE A 77 -12.17 8.83 -2.27
CA PHE A 77 -10.93 9.19 -2.96
C PHE A 77 -9.75 8.30 -2.57
N ALA A 78 -9.65 7.88 -1.30
CA ALA A 78 -8.65 6.94 -0.83
C ALA A 78 -8.80 5.56 -1.50
N VAL A 79 -10.03 5.05 -1.62
CA VAL A 79 -10.31 3.79 -2.33
C VAL A 79 -9.95 3.91 -3.80
N ARG A 80 -10.32 5.01 -4.48
CA ARG A 80 -9.92 5.26 -5.87
C ARG A 80 -8.41 5.31 -6.04
N LEU A 81 -7.70 5.97 -5.13
CA LEU A 81 -6.24 6.02 -5.11
C LEU A 81 -5.63 4.62 -5.02
N LEU A 82 -6.14 3.75 -4.14
CA LEU A 82 -5.66 2.37 -4.01
C LEU A 82 -5.90 1.55 -5.29
N TYR A 83 -7.07 1.68 -5.92
CA TYR A 83 -7.35 1.00 -7.19
C TYR A 83 -6.42 1.44 -8.31
N ASP A 84 -6.20 2.75 -8.42
CA ASP A 84 -5.27 3.26 -9.42
C ASP A 84 -3.86 2.71 -9.13
N LEU A 85 -3.38 2.77 -7.87
CA LEU A 85 -2.07 2.26 -7.44
C LEU A 85 -1.89 0.78 -7.78
N MET A 86 -2.89 -0.06 -7.48
CA MET A 86 -2.90 -1.48 -7.83
C MET A 86 -2.74 -1.67 -9.33
N SER A 87 -3.46 -0.91 -10.15
CA SER A 87 -3.36 -1.01 -11.61
C SER A 87 -1.96 -0.68 -12.10
N LEU A 88 -1.30 0.32 -11.53
CA LEU A 88 0.06 0.72 -11.91
C LEU A 88 1.11 -0.29 -11.44
N MET A 89 0.92 -0.86 -10.26
CA MET A 89 1.74 -1.97 -9.79
C MET A 89 1.60 -3.18 -10.70
N ASN A 90 0.39 -3.50 -11.19
CA ASN A 90 0.19 -4.58 -12.16
C ASN A 90 0.92 -4.33 -13.48
N VAL A 91 0.91 -3.10 -14.01
CA VAL A 91 1.71 -2.73 -15.20
C VAL A 91 3.21 -2.84 -14.91
N THR A 92 3.63 -2.44 -13.70
CA THR A 92 5.02 -2.57 -13.26
C THR A 92 5.44 -4.04 -13.18
N VAL A 93 4.56 -4.90 -12.67
CA VAL A 93 4.78 -6.35 -12.65
C VAL A 93 4.98 -6.89 -14.06
N ASP A 94 4.16 -6.47 -15.03
CA ASP A 94 4.29 -6.91 -16.42
C ASP A 94 5.63 -6.49 -17.07
N LEU A 95 6.18 -5.35 -16.64
CA LEU A 95 7.45 -4.83 -17.14
C LEU A 95 8.67 -5.54 -16.55
N PHE A 96 8.62 -5.87 -15.25
CA PHE A 96 9.77 -6.41 -14.52
C PHE A 96 9.82 -7.93 -14.48
N PHE A 97 8.67 -8.62 -14.51
CA PHE A 97 8.61 -10.08 -14.39
C PHE A 97 8.51 -10.77 -15.74
N ARG A 98 9.17 -11.93 -15.87
CA ARG A 98 9.02 -12.79 -17.06
C ARG A 98 7.60 -13.34 -17.13
N ARG A 99 7.09 -13.68 -18.32
CA ARG A 99 5.69 -14.13 -18.55
C ARG A 99 5.17 -15.22 -17.58
N GLY A 100 6.04 -16.07 -17.02
CA GLY A 100 5.67 -17.09 -16.04
C GLY A 100 5.56 -16.60 -14.57
N GLU A 101 6.15 -15.46 -14.24
CA GLU A 101 6.20 -14.87 -12.88
C GLU A 101 5.19 -13.74 -12.68
N VAL A 102 4.57 -13.26 -13.77
CA VAL A 102 3.57 -12.19 -13.75
C VAL A 102 2.34 -12.58 -12.93
N LYS A 103 1.84 -13.82 -13.05
CA LYS A 103 0.61 -14.24 -12.38
C LYS A 103 0.76 -14.27 -10.85
N PRO A 104 1.80 -14.91 -10.27
CA PRO A 104 2.05 -14.83 -8.83
C PRO A 104 2.29 -13.39 -8.35
N ALA A 105 3.08 -12.59 -9.07
CA ALA A 105 3.38 -11.23 -8.67
C ALA A 105 2.13 -10.31 -8.68
N ARG A 106 1.25 -10.42 -9.69
CA ARG A 106 -0.04 -9.70 -9.71
C ARG A 106 -0.98 -10.14 -8.57
N ARG A 107 -0.93 -11.41 -8.17
CA ARG A 107 -1.70 -11.91 -7.02
C ARG A 107 -1.23 -11.24 -5.73
N ILE A 108 0.08 -11.25 -5.47
CA ILE A 108 0.68 -10.57 -4.32
C ILE A 108 0.32 -9.08 -4.29
N VAL A 109 0.38 -8.38 -5.43
CA VAL A 109 -0.03 -6.97 -5.54
C VAL A 109 -1.50 -6.78 -5.18
N SER A 110 -2.38 -7.67 -5.66
CA SER A 110 -3.81 -7.62 -5.33
C SER A 110 -4.04 -7.84 -3.85
N ASP A 111 -3.38 -8.83 -3.24
CA ASP A 111 -3.52 -9.15 -1.81
C ASP A 111 -3.01 -8.02 -0.92
N ILE A 112 -1.88 -7.40 -1.27
CA ILE A 112 -1.38 -6.18 -0.60
C ILE A 112 -2.39 -5.05 -0.72
N THR A 113 -2.99 -4.87 -1.90
CA THR A 113 -4.02 -3.84 -2.10
C THR A 113 -5.24 -4.10 -1.22
N TYR A 114 -5.67 -5.36 -1.08
CA TYR A 114 -6.77 -5.71 -0.19
C TYR A 114 -6.44 -5.48 1.29
N ILE A 115 -5.20 -5.77 1.72
CA ILE A 115 -4.73 -5.41 3.07
C ILE A 115 -4.85 -3.89 3.29
N LEU A 116 -4.35 -3.08 2.35
CA LEU A 116 -4.44 -1.62 2.45
C LEU A 116 -5.89 -1.14 2.46
N LEU A 117 -6.75 -1.73 1.62
CA LEU A 117 -8.17 -1.42 1.57
C LEU A 117 -8.85 -1.75 2.91
N THR A 118 -8.57 -2.92 3.48
CA THR A 118 -9.07 -3.32 4.80
C THR A 118 -8.65 -2.31 5.88
N ILE A 119 -7.38 -1.88 5.88
CA ILE A 119 -6.88 -0.87 6.83
C ILE A 119 -7.62 0.46 6.65
N VAL A 120 -7.75 0.95 5.43
CA VAL A 120 -8.42 2.23 5.14
C VAL A 120 -9.90 2.19 5.54
N VAL A 121 -10.61 1.11 5.22
CA VAL A 121 -12.01 0.93 5.58
C VAL A 121 -12.16 0.82 7.09
N ALA A 122 -11.33 0.02 7.77
CA ALA A 122 -11.37 -0.11 9.22
C ALA A 122 -11.08 1.23 9.92
N ALA A 123 -10.10 1.99 9.43
CA ALA A 123 -9.76 3.31 9.96
C ALA A 123 -10.89 4.34 9.79
N ALA A 124 -11.69 4.23 8.72
CA ALA A 124 -12.87 5.08 8.54
C ALA A 124 -14.07 4.60 9.39
N VAL A 125 -14.31 3.30 9.45
CA VAL A 125 -15.47 2.73 10.16
C VAL A 125 -15.32 2.80 11.68
N ALA A 126 -14.12 2.58 12.21
CA ALA A 126 -13.89 2.58 13.65
C ALA A 126 -14.36 3.87 14.37
N PRO A 127 -13.96 5.09 13.96
CA PRO A 127 -14.41 6.31 14.63
C PRO A 127 -15.92 6.57 14.46
N LEU A 128 -16.54 6.12 13.34
CA LEU A 128 -18.00 6.17 13.18
C LEU A 128 -18.71 5.33 14.26
N LEU A 129 -18.25 4.10 14.46
CA LEU A 129 -18.84 3.20 15.44
C LEU A 129 -18.62 3.69 16.87
N GLY A 130 -17.42 4.22 17.18
CA GLY A 130 -17.11 4.77 18.50
C GLY A 130 -17.95 5.97 18.90
N SER A 131 -18.52 6.67 17.93
CA SER A 131 -19.42 7.82 18.18
C SER A 131 -20.80 7.39 18.71
N ILE A 132 -21.15 6.10 18.62
CA ILE A 132 -22.44 5.57 19.06
C ILE A 132 -22.41 5.31 20.57
N LYS A 133 -23.33 5.94 21.29
CA LYS A 133 -23.49 5.77 22.74
C LYS A 133 -23.82 4.30 23.08
N THR A 134 -23.30 3.81 24.21
CA THR A 134 -23.56 2.47 24.77
C THR A 134 -22.88 1.28 24.09
N ILE A 135 -22.94 1.16 22.76
CA ILE A 135 -22.42 -0.03 22.04
C ILE A 135 -21.18 0.25 21.18
N GLY A 136 -20.79 1.52 21.02
CA GLY A 136 -19.75 1.93 20.07
C GLY A 136 -18.40 1.27 20.31
N THR A 137 -17.93 1.22 21.57
CA THR A 137 -16.64 0.60 21.92
C THR A 137 -16.59 -0.89 21.58
N THR A 138 -17.67 -1.62 21.88
CA THR A 138 -17.76 -3.05 21.56
C THR A 138 -17.75 -3.29 20.05
N LEU A 139 -18.47 -2.45 19.29
CA LEU A 139 -18.46 -2.51 17.83
C LEU A 139 -17.09 -2.17 17.24
N GLN A 140 -16.37 -1.20 17.80
CA GLN A 140 -15.00 -0.87 17.40
C GLN A 140 -14.04 -2.03 17.59
N VAL A 141 -14.11 -2.71 18.73
CA VAL A 141 -13.29 -3.92 18.99
C VAL A 141 -13.64 -5.00 17.97
N GLY A 142 -14.94 -5.23 17.71
CA GLY A 142 -15.40 -6.18 16.70
C GLY A 142 -14.83 -5.88 15.31
N VAL A 143 -14.92 -4.64 14.84
CA VAL A 143 -14.35 -4.24 13.54
C VAL A 143 -12.83 -4.36 13.53
N SER A 144 -12.14 -4.02 14.62
CA SER A 144 -10.68 -4.15 14.70
C SER A 144 -10.23 -5.61 14.62
N LEU A 145 -10.93 -6.51 15.31
CA LEU A 145 -10.67 -7.96 15.26
C LEU A 145 -10.99 -8.54 13.88
N LEU A 146 -12.09 -8.11 13.25
CA LEU A 146 -12.43 -8.51 11.88
C LEU A 146 -11.36 -8.03 10.88
N ALA A 147 -10.92 -6.78 10.99
CA ALA A 147 -9.86 -6.23 10.15
C ALA A 147 -8.56 -7.00 10.35
N LEU A 148 -8.17 -7.29 11.58
CA LEU A 148 -6.99 -8.10 11.89
C LEU A 148 -7.10 -9.51 11.29
N GLY A 149 -8.27 -10.16 11.42
CA GLY A 149 -8.51 -11.48 10.83
C GLY A 149 -8.39 -11.48 9.30
N LEU A 150 -8.93 -10.46 8.64
CA LEU A 150 -8.80 -10.29 7.18
C LEU A 150 -7.35 -10.04 6.77
N ILE A 151 -6.63 -9.18 7.49
CA ILE A 151 -5.21 -8.92 7.23
C ILE A 151 -4.41 -10.22 7.38
N ALA A 152 -4.61 -10.97 8.46
CA ALA A 152 -3.95 -12.26 8.68
C ALA A 152 -4.25 -13.26 7.55
N PHE A 153 -5.51 -13.31 7.09
CA PHE A 153 -5.92 -14.13 5.96
C PHE A 153 -5.17 -13.76 4.67
N TYR A 154 -5.09 -12.48 4.32
CA TYR A 154 -4.36 -12.03 3.13
C TYR A 154 -2.85 -12.25 3.25
N VAL A 155 -2.27 -12.03 4.44
CA VAL A 155 -0.84 -12.32 4.70
C VAL A 155 -0.56 -13.80 4.50
N TYR A 156 -1.45 -14.69 4.96
CA TYR A 156 -1.33 -16.12 4.73
C TYR A 156 -1.39 -16.47 3.23
N ASP A 157 -2.31 -15.89 2.46
CA ASP A 157 -2.42 -16.15 1.01
C ASP A 157 -1.17 -15.68 0.24
N ILE A 158 -0.61 -14.52 0.63
CA ILE A 158 0.67 -14.03 0.11
C ILE A 158 1.79 -15.01 0.44
N GLY A 159 1.90 -15.44 1.70
CA GLY A 159 2.92 -16.37 2.16
C GLY A 159 2.88 -17.70 1.41
N ARG A 160 1.68 -18.24 1.21
CA ARG A 160 1.46 -19.45 0.40
C ARG A 160 1.89 -19.23 -1.06
N THR A 161 1.50 -18.11 -1.67
CA THR A 161 1.86 -17.80 -3.05
C THR A 161 3.38 -17.67 -3.22
N ILE A 162 4.07 -17.05 -2.26
CA ILE A 162 5.53 -16.95 -2.25
C ILE A 162 6.17 -18.33 -2.10
N TYR A 163 5.65 -19.17 -1.18
CA TYR A 163 6.15 -20.52 -0.97
C TYR A 163 6.07 -21.36 -2.25
N GLU A 164 4.93 -21.35 -2.95
CA GLU A 164 4.75 -22.07 -4.21
C GLU A 164 5.74 -21.60 -5.30
N VAL A 165 6.04 -20.30 -5.35
CA VAL A 165 7.04 -19.74 -6.28
C VAL A 165 8.47 -20.16 -5.90
N VAL A 166 8.80 -20.15 -4.62
CA VAL A 166 10.14 -20.56 -4.14
C VAL A 166 10.34 -22.05 -4.35
N GLU A 167 9.36 -22.89 -4.03
CA GLU A 167 9.42 -24.34 -4.22
C GLU A 167 9.64 -24.71 -5.69
N SER A 168 8.91 -24.07 -6.60
CA SER A 168 9.05 -24.32 -8.04
C SER A 168 10.38 -23.82 -8.65
N LYS A 169 11.14 -22.99 -7.92
CA LYS A 169 12.39 -22.35 -8.40
C LYS A 169 13.55 -22.51 -7.41
N ALA A 170 13.49 -23.52 -6.54
CA ALA A 170 14.41 -23.66 -5.41
C ALA A 170 15.88 -23.64 -5.83
N ASP A 171 16.23 -24.33 -6.91
CA ASP A 171 17.61 -24.38 -7.45
C ASP A 171 18.11 -22.97 -7.85
N TRP A 172 17.27 -22.21 -8.55
CA TRP A 172 17.63 -20.83 -8.95
C TRP A 172 17.78 -19.90 -7.74
N VAL A 173 16.93 -20.05 -6.73
CA VAL A 173 17.01 -19.26 -5.49
C VAL A 173 18.29 -19.60 -4.72
N ALA A 174 18.67 -20.88 -4.64
CA ALA A 174 19.90 -21.33 -4.01
C ALA A 174 21.14 -20.75 -4.70
N ASP A 175 21.19 -20.81 -6.03
CA ASP A 175 22.27 -20.22 -6.83
C ASP A 175 22.38 -18.70 -6.63
N TRP A 176 21.24 -18.00 -6.61
CA TRP A 176 21.21 -16.55 -6.38
C TRP A 176 21.69 -16.17 -4.97
N LEU A 177 21.27 -16.90 -3.95
CA LEU A 177 21.72 -16.69 -2.57
C LEU A 177 23.22 -16.95 -2.41
N ALA A 178 23.74 -18.00 -3.05
CA ALA A 178 25.17 -18.29 -3.07
C ALA A 178 25.97 -17.14 -3.73
N ALA A 179 25.47 -16.60 -4.85
CA ALA A 179 26.09 -15.46 -5.53
C ALA A 179 26.05 -14.17 -4.69
N ILE A 180 24.98 -13.92 -3.92
CA ILE A 180 24.92 -12.79 -2.98
C ILE A 180 25.94 -12.97 -1.86
N ALA A 181 26.00 -14.16 -1.26
CA ALA A 181 26.93 -14.46 -0.17
C ALA A 181 28.39 -14.29 -0.61
N GLU A 182 28.75 -14.75 -1.82
CA GLU A 182 30.10 -14.58 -2.36
C GLU A 182 30.43 -13.09 -2.59
N ASN A 183 29.47 -12.30 -3.11
CA ASN A 183 29.65 -10.87 -3.32
C ASN A 183 29.82 -10.07 -2.03
N LEU A 184 29.08 -10.43 -0.96
CA LEU A 184 29.25 -9.84 0.36
C LEU A 184 30.63 -10.17 0.93
N ARG A 185 31.05 -11.43 0.84
CA ARG A 185 32.37 -11.88 1.31
C ARG A 185 33.52 -11.20 0.55
N ARG A 186 33.40 -11.02 -0.77
CA ARG A 186 34.36 -10.23 -1.58
C ARG A 186 34.41 -8.76 -1.17
N LYS A 187 33.30 -8.15 -0.76
CA LYS A 187 33.28 -6.76 -0.28
C LYS A 187 33.98 -6.63 1.08
N GLU A 188 33.82 -7.60 1.98
CA GLU A 188 34.52 -7.64 3.25
C GLU A 188 36.04 -7.84 3.07
N GLU A 189 36.46 -8.75 2.20
CA GLU A 189 37.88 -8.97 1.88
C GLU A 189 38.53 -7.73 1.24
N LYS A 190 37.82 -7.03 0.33
CA LYS A 190 38.30 -5.77 -0.27
C LYS A 190 38.27 -4.58 0.69
N GLY A 191 37.36 -4.57 1.67
CA GLY A 191 37.31 -3.58 2.75
C GLY A 191 38.42 -3.77 3.79
N GLY A 192 38.79 -5.02 4.09
CA GLY A 192 39.87 -5.38 5.02
C GLY A 192 41.28 -5.13 4.48
N SER A 193 41.49 -5.27 3.17
CA SER A 193 42.82 -5.10 2.53
C SER A 193 43.38 -3.67 2.61
N LYS A 194 42.54 -2.63 2.79
CA LYS A 194 43.00 -1.23 2.99
C LYS A 194 43.55 -0.93 4.40
N ARG A 195 43.52 -1.90 5.33
CA ARG A 195 44.00 -1.74 6.72
C ARG A 195 45.25 -2.56 7.06
N ALA A 196 46.06 -2.98 6.08
CA ALA A 196 47.37 -3.57 6.39
C ALA A 196 48.38 -2.45 6.77
N PRO A 197 48.98 -2.46 7.96
CA PRO A 197 49.91 -1.42 8.38
C PRO A 197 51.20 -1.50 7.56
N LYS A 198 51.59 -0.36 7.01
CA LYS A 198 52.86 -0.13 6.29
C LYS A 198 54.01 -0.47 7.25
N LYS A 199 54.63 -1.64 7.07
CA LYS A 199 55.82 -2.04 7.84
C LYS A 199 56.87 -0.93 7.74
N GLU A 200 57.16 -0.35 8.89
CA GLU A 200 58.12 0.73 9.06
C GLU A 200 59.53 0.20 8.79
N LYS A 201 60.14 0.73 7.73
CA LYS A 201 61.50 0.42 7.31
C LYS A 201 62.46 1.12 8.29
N LYS A 202 62.89 0.44 9.35
CA LYS A 202 64.01 0.93 10.16
C LYS A 202 65.30 0.76 9.34
N ARG A 203 65.85 1.90 8.90
CA ARG A 203 67.24 2.04 8.49
C ARG A 203 68.11 1.91 9.74
N THR A 204 69.08 1.01 9.68
CA THR A 204 70.34 1.07 10.42
C THR A 204 71.44 0.91 9.39
#